data_AF-A0AAE3QP47-F1
#
_entry.id   AF-A0AAE3QP47-F1
#
_cell.length_a   1.000
_cell.length_b   1.000
_cell.length_c   1.000
_cell.angle_alpha   90.00
_cell.angle_beta   90.00
_cell.angle_gamma   90.00
#
_symmetry.space_group_name_H-M   'P 1'
#
loop_
_entity.id
_entity.type
_entity.pdbx_description
1 polymer ?
#
loop_
_entity_poly.entity_id
_entity_poly.type
_entity_poly.pdbx_seq_one_letter_code
_entity_poly.pdbx_strand_id
1 'polypeptide(L)'
;MKHIQRWFQQHWKTVLIHAGVWVLYLLVNNILLFINQLRQIELGQMLYTYALVAVLFYVNVYFIIIPCMQKRQYVKLVFYTVLLICIYVMIRYLLFTYVFPMLHIIGAYRKNYVMMEQFLPDSIWIACQYILFSYGYWFALRSIQLEQHKRKIEQEFAALERERAQAELAFLRSQLNPHFLYNTLNFFFSDALQVSPRLADSIMALSTMLRNVTEIGKQALVPIGQELDYIRNYIKIQCYRFGDQLQVHLEIEGEEYEDQHMIPPLLFISLVENIFKYGDVYDNSQPVHIRICLSETEISFYSENPKKATPNYTQGGLGLKNIENQLRIIYKSNFSFEVTEENNIFYVNLNLPLLGN
;
A
#
# COMPACT_ATOMS: atom_id res chain seq x y z
N MET A 1 38.79 -12.82 9.14
CA MET A 1 37.62 -13.52 9.75
C MET A 1 36.32 -12.70 9.78
N LYS A 2 36.28 -11.45 10.26
CA LYS A 2 35.02 -10.66 10.36
C LYS A 2 34.25 -10.43 9.04
N HIS A 3 34.96 -10.28 7.91
CA HIS A 3 34.31 -10.13 6.59
C HIS A 3 33.61 -11.40 6.10
N ILE A 4 34.16 -12.58 6.38
CA ILE A 4 33.58 -13.87 5.99
C ILE A 4 32.31 -14.14 6.81
N GLN A 5 32.31 -13.81 8.10
CA GLN A 5 31.13 -13.92 8.96
C GLN A 5 29.98 -13.01 8.52
N ARG A 6 30.27 -11.74 8.18
CA ARG A 6 29.24 -10.81 7.68
C ARG A 6 28.66 -11.24 6.33
N TRP A 7 29.51 -11.72 5.41
CA TRP A 7 29.06 -12.24 4.13
C TRP A 7 28.16 -13.48 4.30
N PHE A 8 28.55 -14.40 5.19
CA PHE A 8 27.77 -15.59 5.50
C PHE A 8 26.43 -15.23 6.15
N GLN A 9 26.40 -14.28 7.10
CA GLN A 9 25.15 -13.79 7.70
C GLN A 9 24.18 -13.19 6.68
N GLN A 10 24.66 -12.62 5.59
CA GLN A 10 23.82 -12.05 4.54
C GLN A 10 23.37 -13.08 3.48
N HIS A 11 24.13 -14.17 3.27
CA HIS A 11 23.89 -15.12 2.17
C HIS A 11 23.63 -16.57 2.63
N TRP A 12 23.57 -16.86 3.93
CA TRP A 12 23.44 -18.23 4.45
C TRP A 12 22.20 -18.95 3.93
N LYS A 13 21.06 -18.26 3.77
CA LYS A 13 19.83 -18.85 3.19
C LYS A 13 20.07 -19.34 1.77
N THR A 14 20.76 -18.55 0.95
CA THR A 14 21.12 -18.91 -0.41
C THR A 14 22.08 -20.10 -0.43
N VAL A 15 23.10 -20.09 0.44
CA VAL A 15 24.05 -21.21 0.57
C VAL A 15 23.35 -22.50 0.99
N LEU A 16 22.41 -22.45 1.95
CA LEU A 16 21.62 -23.62 2.37
C LEU A 16 20.71 -24.14 1.26
N ILE A 17 20.07 -23.26 0.48
CA ILE A 17 19.25 -23.66 -0.66
C ILE A 17 20.11 -24.36 -1.71
N HIS A 18 21.27 -23.78 -2.07
CA HIS A 18 22.19 -24.41 -3.01
C HIS A 18 22.69 -25.76 -2.49
N ALA A 19 23.11 -25.85 -1.22
CA ALA A 19 23.53 -27.10 -0.60
C ALA A 19 22.40 -28.14 -0.62
N GLY A 20 21.16 -27.73 -0.30
CA GLY A 20 19.98 -28.60 -0.36
C GLY A 20 19.65 -29.09 -1.77
N VAL A 21 19.76 -28.21 -2.78
CA VAL A 21 19.56 -28.58 -4.20
C VAL A 21 20.62 -29.57 -4.65
N TRP A 22 21.89 -29.34 -4.31
CA TRP A 22 22.96 -30.30 -4.62
C TRP A 22 22.72 -31.64 -3.93
N VAL A 23 22.39 -31.66 -2.63
CA VAL A 23 22.09 -32.89 -1.89
C VAL A 23 20.88 -33.63 -2.48
N LEU A 24 19.79 -32.93 -2.80
CA LEU A 24 18.61 -33.53 -3.43
C LEU A 24 18.97 -34.13 -4.80
N TYR A 25 19.74 -33.40 -5.59
CA TYR A 25 20.19 -33.85 -6.89
C TYR A 25 21.12 -35.08 -6.80
N LEU A 26 22.04 -35.10 -5.82
CA LEU A 26 22.86 -36.27 -5.49
C LEU A 26 21.96 -37.48 -5.20
N LEU A 27 20.95 -37.32 -4.36
CA LEU A 27 20.03 -38.39 -3.98
C LEU A 27 19.25 -38.92 -5.19
N VAL A 28 18.66 -38.03 -6.01
CA VAL A 28 17.86 -38.42 -7.19
C VAL A 28 18.70 -39.20 -8.21
N ASN A 29 19.89 -38.71 -8.55
CA ASN A 29 20.74 -39.41 -9.53
C ASN A 29 21.24 -40.76 -9.01
N ASN A 30 21.55 -40.86 -7.71
CA ASN A 30 21.96 -42.14 -7.15
C ASN A 30 20.80 -43.13 -7.02
N ILE A 31 19.57 -42.68 -6.75
CA ILE A 31 18.38 -43.53 -6.80
C ILE A 31 18.14 -44.05 -8.23
N LEU A 32 18.27 -43.20 -9.25
CA LEU A 32 18.15 -43.62 -10.65
C LEU A 32 19.22 -44.65 -11.04
N LEU A 33 20.47 -44.45 -10.60
CA LEU A 33 21.56 -45.40 -10.82
C LEU A 33 21.34 -46.73 -10.09
N PHE A 34 20.77 -46.68 -8.88
CA PHE A 34 20.40 -47.86 -8.09
C PHE A 34 19.28 -48.67 -8.77
N ILE A 35 18.23 -48.00 -9.27
CA ILE A 35 17.13 -48.61 -10.02
C ILE A 35 17.64 -49.31 -11.29
N ASN A 36 18.63 -48.73 -11.98
CA ASN A 36 19.25 -49.28 -13.18
C ASN A 36 20.27 -50.41 -12.91
N GLN A 37 20.30 -50.98 -11.70
CA GLN A 37 21.20 -52.09 -11.30
C GLN A 37 22.71 -51.81 -11.46
N LEU A 38 23.13 -50.55 -11.54
CA LEU A 38 24.55 -50.13 -11.56
C LEU A 38 25.11 -50.11 -10.12
N ARG A 39 25.19 -51.29 -9.51
CA ARG A 39 25.28 -51.49 -8.05
C ARG A 39 26.66 -51.24 -7.41
N GLN A 40 27.66 -50.74 -8.14
CA GLN A 40 29.05 -50.61 -7.65
C GLN A 40 29.71 -49.27 -8.01
N ILE A 41 29.06 -48.14 -7.76
CA ILE A 41 29.74 -46.84 -7.88
C ILE A 41 30.42 -46.53 -6.55
N GLU A 42 31.74 -46.37 -6.56
CA GLU A 42 32.50 -45.98 -5.38
C GLU A 42 32.20 -44.52 -4.97
N LEU A 43 32.11 -44.27 -3.67
CA LEU A 43 31.82 -42.94 -3.11
C LEU A 43 32.80 -41.86 -3.62
N GLY A 44 34.07 -42.22 -3.83
CA GLY A 44 35.08 -41.29 -4.35
C GLY A 44 34.77 -40.81 -5.78
N GLN A 45 34.35 -41.72 -6.66
CA GLN A 45 33.97 -41.39 -8.05
C GLN A 45 32.72 -40.52 -8.09
N MET A 46 31.78 -40.80 -7.20
CA MET A 46 30.56 -40.02 -7.00
C MET A 46 30.89 -38.56 -6.62
N LEU A 47 31.59 -38.38 -5.49
CA LEU A 47 31.92 -37.06 -4.94
C LEU A 47 32.69 -36.20 -5.96
N TYR A 48 33.63 -36.79 -6.68
CA TYR A 48 34.39 -36.11 -7.71
C TYR A 48 33.51 -35.64 -8.89
N THR A 49 32.63 -36.50 -9.40
CA THR A 49 31.80 -36.17 -10.57
C THR A 49 30.92 -34.98 -10.23
N TYR A 50 30.30 -34.98 -9.06
CA TYR A 50 29.47 -33.87 -8.63
C TYR A 50 30.27 -32.62 -8.27
N ALA A 51 31.48 -32.75 -7.73
CA ALA A 51 32.37 -31.61 -7.48
C ALA A 51 32.77 -30.90 -8.79
N LEU A 52 33.19 -31.63 -9.81
CA LEU A 52 33.51 -31.04 -11.11
C LEU A 52 32.31 -30.36 -11.74
N VAL A 53 31.14 -30.97 -11.61
CA VAL A 53 29.96 -30.40 -12.22
C VAL A 53 29.43 -29.18 -11.44
N ALA A 54 29.59 -29.15 -10.11
CA ALA A 54 29.35 -27.93 -9.34
C ALA A 54 30.26 -26.79 -9.79
N VAL A 55 31.54 -27.08 -10.05
CA VAL A 55 32.47 -26.10 -10.64
C VAL A 55 32.00 -25.66 -12.02
N LEU A 56 31.62 -26.59 -12.90
CA LEU A 56 31.08 -26.29 -14.22
C LEU A 56 29.88 -25.32 -14.14
N PHE A 57 28.92 -25.63 -13.28
CA PHE A 57 27.72 -24.82 -13.06
C PHE A 57 28.07 -23.41 -12.57
N TYR A 58 28.83 -23.27 -11.49
CA TYR A 58 29.12 -21.96 -10.92
C TYR A 58 30.03 -21.10 -11.80
N VAL A 59 31.03 -21.71 -12.46
CA VAL A 59 31.87 -21.00 -13.43
C VAL A 59 31.02 -20.49 -14.59
N ASN A 60 30.13 -21.33 -15.11
CA ASN A 60 29.26 -20.94 -16.21
C ASN A 60 28.29 -19.82 -15.82
N VAL A 61 27.62 -19.90 -14.67
CA VAL A 61 26.70 -18.83 -14.21
C VAL A 61 27.43 -17.51 -13.97
N TYR A 62 28.44 -17.51 -13.10
CA TYR A 62 28.99 -16.26 -12.54
C TYR A 62 30.04 -15.60 -13.43
N PHE A 63 30.85 -16.39 -14.15
CA PHE A 63 31.94 -15.84 -14.97
C PHE A 63 31.59 -15.74 -16.46
N ILE A 64 30.65 -16.56 -16.95
CA ILE A 64 30.28 -16.58 -18.38
C ILE A 64 28.92 -15.93 -18.61
N ILE A 65 27.84 -16.51 -18.06
CA ILE A 65 26.46 -16.07 -18.34
C ILE A 65 26.25 -14.63 -17.86
N ILE A 66 26.47 -14.35 -16.57
CA ILE A 66 26.18 -13.02 -16.00
C ILE A 66 26.93 -11.90 -16.75
N PRO A 67 28.26 -11.94 -16.92
CA PRO A 67 28.99 -10.85 -17.56
C PRO A 67 28.66 -10.70 -19.05
N CYS A 68 28.51 -11.82 -19.78
CA CYS A 68 28.22 -11.77 -21.22
C CYS A 68 26.79 -11.30 -21.49
N MET A 69 25.81 -11.73 -20.69
CA MET A 69 24.42 -11.27 -20.81
C MET A 69 24.28 -9.79 -20.46
N GLN A 70 24.96 -9.31 -19.41
CA GLN A 70 24.96 -7.89 -19.04
C GLN A 70 25.56 -7.00 -20.13
N LYS A 71 26.66 -7.44 -20.77
CA LYS A 71 27.31 -6.71 -21.87
C LYS A 71 26.70 -6.99 -23.25
N ARG A 72 25.63 -7.79 -23.33
CA ARG A 72 24.98 -8.24 -24.59
C ARG A 72 25.96 -8.90 -25.59
N GLN A 73 26.98 -9.59 -25.08
CA GLN A 73 28.03 -10.24 -25.89
C GLN A 73 27.69 -11.72 -26.15
N TYR A 74 26.64 -11.98 -26.94
CA TYR A 74 26.12 -13.35 -27.16
C TYR A 74 27.11 -14.29 -27.87
N VAL A 75 27.96 -13.78 -28.77
CA VAL A 75 28.99 -14.61 -29.45
C VAL A 75 30.03 -15.11 -28.44
N LYS A 76 30.48 -14.24 -27.53
CA LYS A 76 31.43 -14.61 -26.46
C LYS A 76 30.81 -15.60 -25.48
N LEU A 77 29.51 -15.45 -25.18
CA LEU A 77 28.77 -16.38 -24.33
C LEU A 77 28.82 -17.81 -24.88
N VAL A 78 28.48 -17.99 -26.16
CA VAL A 78 28.49 -19.30 -26.82
C VAL A 78 29.92 -19.86 -26.86
N PHE A 79 30.89 -19.04 -27.29
CA PHE A 79 32.30 -19.45 -27.35
C PHE A 79 32.84 -19.94 -26.01
N TYR A 80 32.67 -19.17 -24.93
CA TYR A 80 33.17 -19.55 -23.61
C TYR A 80 32.40 -20.75 -23.02
N THR A 81 31.11 -20.90 -23.32
CA THR A 81 30.34 -22.07 -22.88
C THR A 81 30.84 -23.34 -23.56
N VAL A 82 31.08 -23.31 -24.87
CA VAL A 82 31.66 -24.44 -25.62
C VAL A 82 33.08 -24.76 -25.12
N LEU A 83 33.92 -23.73 -24.94
CA LEU A 83 35.26 -23.89 -24.39
C LEU A 83 35.23 -24.56 -23.00
N LEU A 84 34.29 -24.16 -22.15
CA LEU A 84 34.14 -24.73 -20.82
C LEU A 84 33.69 -26.20 -20.86
N ILE A 85 32.80 -26.59 -21.79
CA ILE A 85 32.45 -27.99 -22.03
C ILE A 85 33.69 -28.78 -22.44
N CYS A 86 34.48 -28.28 -23.39
CA CYS A 86 35.69 -28.95 -23.84
C CYS A 86 36.70 -29.14 -22.70
N ILE A 87 36.91 -28.11 -21.86
CA ILE A 87 37.78 -28.19 -20.68
C ILE A 87 37.24 -29.23 -19.68
N TYR A 88 35.93 -29.22 -19.40
CA TYR A 88 35.31 -30.19 -18.51
C TYR A 88 35.50 -31.63 -19.00
N VAL A 89 35.22 -31.91 -20.27
CA VAL A 89 35.40 -33.24 -20.87
C VAL A 89 36.87 -33.68 -20.81
N MET A 90 37.80 -32.77 -21.12
CA MET A 90 39.24 -33.03 -21.05
C MET A 90 39.70 -33.36 -19.63
N ILE A 91 39.33 -32.56 -18.64
CA ILE A 91 39.65 -32.81 -17.22
C ILE A 91 39.04 -34.14 -16.78
N ARG A 92 37.78 -34.39 -17.13
CA ARG A 92 37.08 -35.62 -16.78
C ARG A 92 37.81 -36.84 -17.35
N TYR A 93 38.25 -36.76 -18.59
CA TYR A 93 39.02 -37.81 -19.27
C TYR A 93 40.38 -38.05 -18.60
N LEU A 94 41.17 -37.00 -18.34
CA LEU A 94 42.48 -37.15 -17.70
C LEU A 94 42.39 -37.81 -16.33
N LEU A 95 41.40 -37.43 -15.53
CA LEU A 95 41.20 -37.99 -14.19
C LEU A 95 40.72 -39.44 -14.27
N PHE A 96 39.84 -39.75 -15.23
CA PHE A 96 39.39 -41.12 -15.48
C PHE A 96 40.52 -42.05 -15.95
N THR A 97 41.37 -41.59 -16.87
CA THR A 97 42.41 -42.41 -17.51
C THR A 97 43.66 -42.56 -16.65
N TYR A 98 44.10 -41.52 -15.93
CA TYR A 98 45.39 -41.53 -15.24
C TYR A 98 45.27 -41.59 -13.71
N VAL A 99 44.33 -40.84 -13.13
CA VAL A 99 44.28 -40.67 -11.66
C VAL A 99 43.52 -41.81 -10.98
N PHE A 100 42.38 -42.24 -11.52
CA PHE A 100 41.61 -43.33 -10.89
C PHE A 100 42.31 -44.68 -10.89
N PRO A 101 43.01 -45.10 -11.96
CA PRO A 101 43.80 -46.33 -11.92
C PRO A 101 44.95 -46.25 -10.91
N MET A 102 45.59 -45.09 -10.76
CA MET A 102 46.67 -44.87 -9.79
C MET A 102 46.18 -44.96 -8.35
N LEU A 103 45.00 -44.41 -8.06
CA LEU A 103 44.41 -44.41 -6.71
C LEU A 103 43.64 -45.69 -6.37
N HIS A 104 43.65 -46.71 -7.24
CA HIS A 104 42.88 -47.95 -7.06
C HIS A 104 41.38 -47.72 -6.82
N ILE A 105 40.82 -46.66 -7.39
CA ILE A 105 39.39 -46.36 -7.35
C ILE A 105 38.74 -47.22 -8.45
N ILE A 106 38.26 -48.42 -8.12
CA ILE A 106 37.74 -49.41 -9.07
C ILE A 106 36.21 -49.42 -9.00
N GLY A 107 35.59 -48.36 -9.50
CA GLY A 107 34.14 -48.30 -9.67
C GLY A 107 33.64 -49.16 -10.86
N ALA A 108 32.32 -49.42 -10.89
CA ALA A 108 31.58 -50.09 -11.95
C ALA A 108 31.90 -49.58 -13.38
N TYR A 109 32.40 -48.35 -13.48
CA TYR A 109 32.81 -47.76 -14.75
C TYR A 109 33.97 -48.51 -15.42
N ARG A 110 34.93 -49.09 -14.67
CA ARG A 110 36.05 -49.81 -15.29
C ARG A 110 35.61 -51.13 -15.96
N LYS A 111 34.48 -51.70 -15.55
CA LYS A 111 33.93 -52.94 -16.12
C LYS A 111 33.04 -52.69 -17.35
N ASN A 112 32.37 -51.54 -17.42
CA ASN A 112 31.46 -51.19 -18.52
C ASN A 112 32.05 -50.20 -19.56
N TYR A 113 32.98 -49.32 -19.18
CA TYR A 113 33.57 -48.27 -20.04
C TYR A 113 35.00 -48.58 -20.49
N VAL A 114 35.29 -49.85 -20.80
CA VAL A 114 36.60 -50.25 -21.35
C VAL A 114 36.87 -49.60 -22.72
N MET A 115 35.84 -49.05 -23.37
CA MET A 115 35.91 -48.39 -24.67
C MET A 115 35.64 -46.88 -24.57
N MET A 116 36.55 -46.09 -25.15
CA MET A 116 36.48 -44.62 -25.28
C MET A 116 35.15 -44.12 -25.88
N GLU A 117 34.46 -44.97 -26.65
CA GLU A 117 33.22 -44.68 -27.37
C GLU A 117 32.03 -44.34 -26.46
N GLN A 118 31.97 -44.87 -25.23
CA GLN A 118 30.84 -44.63 -24.31
C GLN A 118 31.09 -43.46 -23.34
N PHE A 119 32.35 -43.11 -23.10
CA PHE A 119 32.73 -42.08 -22.12
C PHE A 119 32.44 -40.65 -22.62
N LEU A 120 32.69 -40.40 -23.90
CA LEU A 120 32.51 -39.08 -24.49
C LEU A 120 31.02 -38.66 -24.55
N PRO A 121 30.09 -39.50 -25.04
CA PRO A 121 28.66 -39.18 -25.02
C PRO A 121 28.11 -38.94 -23.61
N ASP A 122 28.50 -39.76 -22.63
CA ASP A 122 28.10 -39.57 -21.22
C ASP A 122 28.61 -38.24 -20.65
N SER A 123 29.87 -37.88 -20.93
CA SER A 123 30.46 -36.61 -20.48
C SER A 123 29.75 -35.40 -21.08
N ILE A 124 29.42 -35.45 -22.36
CA ILE A 124 28.70 -34.38 -23.04
C ILE A 124 27.26 -34.31 -22.52
N TRP A 125 26.59 -35.45 -22.34
CA TRP A 125 25.23 -35.51 -21.82
C TRP A 125 25.13 -34.85 -20.43
N ILE A 126 26.04 -35.20 -19.53
CA ILE A 126 26.15 -34.57 -18.21
C ILE A 126 26.41 -33.08 -18.38
N ALA A 127 27.44 -32.66 -19.12
CA ALA A 127 27.74 -31.23 -19.29
C ALA A 127 26.54 -30.41 -19.80
N CYS A 128 25.81 -30.94 -20.78
CA CYS A 128 24.61 -30.31 -21.35
C CYS A 128 23.49 -30.11 -20.31
N GLN A 129 23.21 -31.12 -19.47
CA GLN A 129 22.19 -31.00 -18.42
C GLN A 129 22.47 -29.85 -17.45
N TYR A 130 23.74 -29.67 -17.06
CA TYR A 130 24.08 -28.64 -16.07
C TYR A 130 24.24 -27.25 -16.67
N ILE A 131 24.59 -27.18 -17.95
CA ILE A 131 24.49 -25.93 -18.69
C ILE A 131 23.02 -25.53 -18.84
N LEU A 132 22.11 -26.46 -19.10
CA LEU A 132 20.68 -26.16 -19.10
C LEU A 132 20.22 -25.63 -17.73
N PHE A 133 20.67 -26.26 -16.63
CA PHE A 133 20.38 -25.77 -15.28
C PHE A 133 21.02 -24.41 -14.98
N SER A 134 22.23 -24.11 -15.47
CA SER A 134 22.86 -22.79 -15.26
C SER A 134 22.08 -21.68 -15.95
N TYR A 135 21.57 -21.93 -17.17
CA TYR A 135 20.67 -21.01 -17.87
C TYR A 135 19.34 -20.84 -17.13
N GLY A 136 18.73 -21.93 -16.67
CA GLY A 136 17.49 -21.89 -15.88
C GLY A 136 17.67 -21.10 -14.58
N TYR A 137 18.77 -21.31 -13.87
CA TYR A 137 19.10 -20.57 -12.65
C TYR A 137 19.31 -19.08 -12.93
N TRP A 138 20.07 -18.74 -13.98
CA TRP A 138 20.25 -17.34 -14.37
C TRP A 138 18.92 -16.67 -14.75
N PHE A 139 18.06 -17.36 -15.49
CA PHE A 139 16.73 -16.86 -15.86
C PHE A 139 15.87 -16.61 -14.61
N ALA A 140 15.87 -17.52 -13.64
CA ALA A 140 15.16 -17.36 -12.38
C ALA A 140 15.69 -16.18 -11.54
N LEU A 141 17.01 -16.01 -11.45
CA LEU A 141 17.60 -14.83 -10.79
C LEU A 141 17.18 -13.54 -11.49
N ARG A 142 17.20 -13.54 -12.84
CA ARG A 142 16.85 -12.38 -13.64
C ARG A 142 15.37 -12.02 -13.51
N SER A 143 14.46 -12.99 -13.50
CA SER A 143 13.03 -12.75 -13.36
C SER A 143 12.69 -12.12 -12.01
N ILE A 144 13.27 -12.65 -10.91
CA ILE A 144 13.10 -12.09 -9.57
C ILE A 144 13.62 -10.64 -9.50
N GLN A 145 14.80 -10.38 -10.07
CA GLN A 145 15.36 -9.02 -10.10
C GLN A 145 14.50 -8.04 -10.90
N LEU A 146 13.97 -8.48 -12.05
CA LEU A 146 13.08 -7.67 -12.88
C LEU A 146 11.77 -7.36 -12.16
N GLU A 147 11.20 -8.34 -11.46
CA GLU A 147 9.98 -8.16 -10.68
C GLU A 147 10.19 -7.19 -9.52
N GLN A 148 11.29 -7.33 -8.77
CA GLN A 148 11.65 -6.40 -7.71
C GLN A 148 11.84 -4.97 -8.22
N HIS A 149 12.53 -4.82 -9.36
CA HIS A 149 12.74 -3.52 -9.98
C HIS A 149 11.42 -2.89 -10.44
N LYS A 150 10.53 -3.68 -11.06
CA LYS A 150 9.20 -3.23 -11.48
C LYS A 150 8.36 -2.77 -10.30
N ARG A 151 8.29 -3.57 -9.22
CA ARG A 151 7.57 -3.20 -7.99
C ARG A 151 8.10 -1.89 -7.38
N LYS A 152 9.42 -1.69 -7.40
CA LYS A 152 10.01 -0.45 -6.90
C LYS A 152 9.58 0.77 -7.73
N ILE A 153 9.60 0.65 -9.06
CA ILE A 153 9.13 1.71 -9.97
C ILE A 153 7.63 1.99 -9.76
N GLU A 154 6.81 0.94 -9.62
CA GLU A 154 5.36 1.10 -9.36
C GLU A 154 5.11 1.85 -8.04
N GLN A 155 5.89 1.56 -6.99
CA GLN A 155 5.80 2.28 -5.71
C GLN A 155 6.24 3.74 -5.82
N GLU A 156 7.35 4.02 -6.51
CA GLU A 156 7.83 5.39 -6.74
C GLU A 156 6.81 6.20 -7.56
N PHE A 157 6.19 5.58 -8.57
CA PHE A 157 5.16 6.22 -9.38
C PHE A 157 3.89 6.55 -8.57
N ALA A 158 3.40 5.60 -7.77
CA ALA A 158 2.24 5.82 -6.92
C ALA A 158 2.49 6.91 -5.86
N ALA A 159 3.71 7.01 -5.33
CA ALA A 159 4.10 8.09 -4.43
C ALA A 159 4.08 9.46 -5.12
N LEU A 160 4.61 9.53 -6.35
CA LEU A 160 4.62 10.76 -7.16
C LEU A 160 3.20 11.23 -7.51
N GLU A 161 2.30 10.31 -7.88
CA GLU A 161 0.89 10.64 -8.14
C GLU A 161 0.20 11.21 -6.91
N ARG A 162 0.47 10.64 -5.73
CA ARG A 162 -0.07 11.15 -4.47
C ARG A 162 0.45 12.55 -4.15
N GLU A 163 1.74 12.78 -4.31
CA GLU A 163 2.35 14.10 -4.10
C GLU A 163 1.79 15.14 -5.07
N ARG A 164 1.63 14.77 -6.35
CA ARG A 164 0.99 15.61 -7.36
C ARG A 164 -0.46 15.96 -6.99
N ALA A 165 -1.26 14.98 -6.58
CA ALA A 165 -2.64 15.22 -6.17
C ALA A 165 -2.70 16.16 -4.95
N GLN A 166 -1.80 15.99 -3.98
CA GLN A 166 -1.69 16.90 -2.83
C GLN A 166 -1.29 18.32 -3.25
N ALA A 167 -0.36 18.46 -4.19
CA ALA A 167 0.05 19.76 -4.73
C ALA A 167 -1.07 20.44 -5.52
N GLU A 168 -1.82 19.71 -6.34
CA GLU A 168 -3.00 20.21 -7.05
C GLU A 168 -4.08 20.68 -6.06
N LEU A 169 -4.36 19.89 -5.02
CA LEU A 169 -5.28 20.30 -3.96
C LEU A 169 -4.81 21.54 -3.20
N ALA A 170 -3.51 21.63 -2.87
CA ALA A 170 -2.93 22.79 -2.21
C ALA A 170 -3.01 24.04 -3.09
N PHE A 171 -2.73 23.90 -4.39
CA PHE A 171 -2.85 24.98 -5.36
C PHE A 171 -4.29 25.46 -5.49
N LEU A 172 -5.26 24.55 -5.65
CA LEU A 172 -6.68 24.89 -5.71
C LEU A 172 -7.14 25.61 -4.43
N ARG A 173 -6.70 25.14 -3.25
CA ARG A 173 -6.95 25.82 -1.97
C ARG A 173 -6.34 27.22 -1.92
N SER A 174 -5.14 27.42 -2.48
CA SER A 174 -4.45 28.72 -2.46
C SER A 174 -5.15 29.81 -3.29
N GLN A 175 -5.95 29.43 -4.29
CA GLN A 175 -6.73 30.40 -5.09
C GLN A 175 -7.80 31.11 -4.26
N LEU A 176 -8.30 30.46 -3.20
CA LEU A 176 -9.10 31.09 -2.18
C LEU A 176 -8.14 31.77 -1.20
N ASN A 177 -7.60 32.96 -1.51
CA ASN A 177 -6.68 33.67 -0.61
C ASN A 177 -7.40 34.03 0.72
N PRO A 178 -7.24 33.24 1.80
CA PRO A 178 -8.10 33.38 2.97
C PRO A 178 -7.77 34.66 3.73
N HIS A 179 -6.51 35.09 3.66
CA HIS A 179 -6.04 36.32 4.28
C HIS A 179 -6.65 37.55 3.62
N PHE A 180 -6.71 37.58 2.29
CA PHE A 180 -7.40 38.67 1.58
C PHE A 180 -8.89 38.72 1.96
N LEU A 181 -9.57 37.57 1.96
CA LEU A 181 -10.99 37.50 2.31
C LEU A 181 -11.24 37.91 3.77
N TYR A 182 -10.43 37.43 4.71
CA TYR A 182 -10.50 37.81 6.14
C TYR A 182 -10.29 39.31 6.34
N ASN A 183 -9.27 39.89 5.69
CA ASN A 183 -9.00 41.32 5.78
C ASN A 183 -10.13 42.16 5.17
N THR A 184 -10.70 41.69 4.07
CA THR A 184 -11.83 42.35 3.41
C THR A 184 -13.08 42.31 4.29
N LEU A 185 -13.38 41.18 4.92
CA LEU A 185 -14.50 41.05 5.85
C LEU A 185 -14.30 41.90 7.10
N ASN A 186 -13.10 41.92 7.69
CA ASN A 186 -12.81 42.76 8.85
C ASN A 186 -12.89 44.26 8.54
N PHE A 187 -12.50 44.67 7.33
CA PHE A 187 -12.71 46.04 6.85
C PHE A 187 -14.21 46.36 6.81
N PHE A 188 -15.04 45.52 6.18
CA PHE A 188 -16.50 45.74 6.14
C PHE A 188 -17.14 45.68 7.53
N PHE A 189 -16.63 44.84 8.43
CA PHE A 189 -17.08 44.80 9.82
C PHE A 189 -16.87 46.15 10.52
N SER A 190 -15.66 46.71 10.37
CA SER A 190 -15.29 47.99 10.98
C SER A 190 -16.12 49.15 10.44
N ASP A 191 -16.43 49.13 9.14
CA ASP A 191 -17.27 50.13 8.48
C ASP A 191 -18.76 49.99 8.88
N ALA A 192 -19.27 48.76 8.93
CA ALA A 192 -20.64 48.46 9.31
C ALA A 192 -20.95 48.75 10.79
N LEU A 193 -19.95 48.67 11.67
CA LEU A 193 -20.08 48.89 13.12
C LEU A 193 -20.76 50.22 13.47
N GLN A 194 -20.51 51.27 12.68
CA GLN A 194 -21.07 52.61 12.90
C GLN A 194 -22.48 52.79 12.30
N VAL A 195 -22.88 51.90 11.38
CA VAL A 195 -24.12 52.06 10.59
C VAL A 195 -25.19 51.06 11.03
N SER A 196 -24.79 49.82 11.32
CA SER A 196 -25.70 48.73 11.69
C SER A 196 -24.96 47.68 12.52
N PRO A 197 -25.16 47.65 13.85
CA PRO A 197 -24.60 46.60 14.72
C PRO A 197 -24.97 45.19 14.24
N ARG A 198 -26.19 45.01 13.74
CA ARG A 198 -26.66 43.73 13.17
C ARG A 198 -25.87 43.30 11.93
N LEU A 199 -25.56 44.25 11.03
CA LEU A 199 -24.76 43.97 9.84
C LEU A 199 -23.31 43.64 10.23
N ALA A 200 -22.74 44.40 11.17
CA ALA A 200 -21.42 44.13 11.71
C ALA A 200 -21.34 42.72 12.33
N ASP A 201 -22.26 42.35 13.21
CA ASP A 201 -22.30 41.01 13.81
C ASP A 201 -22.40 39.90 12.76
N SER A 202 -23.15 40.12 11.68
CA SER A 202 -23.26 39.17 10.57
C SER A 202 -21.95 39.01 9.80
N ILE A 203 -21.22 40.10 9.57
CA ILE A 203 -19.91 40.09 8.90
C ILE A 203 -18.86 39.42 9.79
N MET A 204 -18.87 39.70 11.10
CA MET A 204 -17.99 39.05 12.07
C MET A 204 -18.22 37.53 12.08
N ALA A 205 -19.49 37.10 12.16
CA ALA A 205 -19.83 35.68 12.12
C ALA A 205 -19.35 35.01 10.82
N LEU A 206 -19.50 35.67 9.66
CA LEU A 206 -19.01 35.17 8.37
C LEU A 206 -17.47 35.09 8.34
N SER A 207 -16.78 36.07 8.93
CA SER A 207 -15.32 36.09 9.06
C SER A 207 -14.81 34.92 9.91
N THR A 208 -15.48 34.65 11.03
CA THR A 208 -15.20 33.49 11.90
C THR A 208 -15.45 32.17 11.17
N MET A 209 -16.56 32.04 10.43
CA MET A 209 -16.80 30.86 9.61
C MET A 209 -15.71 30.57 8.60
N LEU A 210 -15.29 31.60 7.85
CA LEU A 210 -14.28 31.45 6.82
C LEU A 210 -12.95 31.01 7.43
N ARG A 211 -12.57 31.58 8.58
CA ARG A 211 -11.40 31.15 9.34
C ARG A 211 -11.55 29.68 9.74
N ASN A 212 -12.67 29.31 10.35
CA ASN A 212 -12.92 27.95 10.83
C ASN A 212 -12.79 26.93 9.70
N VAL A 213 -13.41 27.13 8.53
CA VAL A 213 -13.27 26.21 7.37
C VAL A 213 -11.81 26.05 6.94
N THR A 214 -11.04 27.14 6.95
CA THR A 214 -9.64 27.13 6.50
C THR A 214 -8.67 26.51 7.51
N GLU A 215 -9.01 26.52 8.80
CA GLU A 215 -8.22 25.95 9.89
C GLU A 215 -8.60 24.48 10.15
N ILE A 216 -9.90 24.21 10.28
CA ILE A 216 -10.49 22.88 10.54
C ILE A 216 -10.19 21.92 9.37
N GLY A 217 -10.31 22.37 8.11
CA GLY A 217 -10.08 21.54 6.92
C GLY A 217 -8.61 21.13 6.65
N LYS A 218 -7.66 21.54 7.50
CA LYS A 218 -6.24 21.17 7.41
C LYS A 218 -5.86 19.99 8.30
N GLN A 219 -6.63 19.73 9.35
CA GLN A 219 -6.31 18.69 10.34
C GLN A 219 -6.98 17.37 9.97
N ALA A 220 -6.40 16.25 10.38
CA ALA A 220 -7.05 14.94 10.19
C ALA A 220 -8.24 14.74 11.13
N LEU A 221 -8.14 15.30 12.34
CA LEU A 221 -9.16 15.33 13.38
C LEU A 221 -9.12 16.70 14.06
N VAL A 222 -10.25 17.14 14.60
CA VAL A 222 -10.37 18.38 15.40
C VAL A 222 -11.15 18.09 16.69
N PRO A 223 -10.93 18.88 17.76
CA PRO A 223 -11.80 18.84 18.94
C PRO A 223 -13.24 19.13 18.54
N ILE A 224 -14.19 18.38 19.08
CA ILE A 224 -15.61 18.54 18.75
C ILE A 224 -16.13 19.94 19.10
N GLY A 225 -15.57 20.60 20.12
CA GLY A 225 -15.88 21.99 20.44
C GLY A 225 -15.72 22.95 19.25
N GLN A 226 -14.70 22.74 18.41
CA GLN A 226 -14.50 23.58 17.21
C GLN A 226 -15.63 23.41 16.18
N GLU A 227 -16.18 22.21 16.05
CA GLU A 227 -17.34 21.93 15.21
C GLU A 227 -18.62 22.53 15.79
N LEU A 228 -18.83 22.40 17.09
CA LEU A 228 -19.99 22.97 17.78
C LEU A 228 -20.00 24.50 17.67
N ASP A 229 -18.86 25.15 17.87
CA ASP A 229 -18.72 26.59 17.64
C ASP A 229 -19.00 26.99 16.20
N TYR A 230 -18.58 26.16 15.25
CA TYR A 230 -18.87 26.40 13.84
C TYR A 230 -20.38 26.28 13.54
N ILE A 231 -21.07 25.28 14.11
CA ILE A 231 -22.52 25.09 14.00
C ILE A 231 -23.29 26.24 14.67
N ARG A 232 -22.90 26.65 15.89
CA ARG A 232 -23.49 27.78 16.62
C ARG A 232 -23.42 29.05 15.77
N ASN A 233 -22.24 29.35 15.21
CA ASN A 233 -22.06 30.49 14.31
C ASN A 233 -22.88 30.35 13.02
N TYR A 234 -23.02 29.13 12.49
CA TYR A 234 -23.83 28.85 11.30
C TYR A 234 -25.31 29.13 11.49
N ILE A 235 -25.91 28.57 12.53
CA ILE A 235 -27.31 28.83 12.83
C ILE A 235 -27.52 30.32 13.09
N LYS A 236 -26.61 30.98 13.83
CA LYS A 236 -26.68 32.43 14.09
C LYS A 236 -26.72 33.27 12.80
N ILE A 237 -25.89 32.96 11.80
CA ILE A 237 -25.93 33.66 10.50
C ILE A 237 -27.25 33.41 9.77
N GLN A 238 -27.74 32.16 9.78
CA GLN A 238 -29.01 31.85 9.13
C GLN A 238 -30.18 32.58 9.82
N CYS A 239 -30.17 32.70 11.16
CA CYS A 239 -31.11 33.55 11.91
C CYS A 239 -31.03 35.01 11.45
N TYR A 240 -29.82 35.58 11.30
CA TYR A 240 -29.69 36.96 10.82
C TYR A 240 -30.23 37.15 9.39
N ARG A 241 -30.02 36.15 8.52
CA ARG A 241 -30.44 36.19 7.11
C ARG A 241 -31.96 36.09 6.95
N PHE A 242 -32.60 35.24 7.75
CA PHE A 242 -34.02 34.89 7.58
C PHE A 242 -34.93 35.50 8.66
N GLY A 243 -34.37 36.16 9.67
CA GLY A 243 -35.11 36.80 10.76
C GLY A 243 -35.75 35.78 11.71
N ASP A 244 -36.69 36.24 12.54
CA ASP A 244 -37.37 35.45 13.58
C ASP A 244 -38.30 34.34 13.04
N GLN A 245 -38.32 34.14 11.71
CA GLN A 245 -39.08 33.08 11.05
C GLN A 245 -38.38 31.72 11.07
N LEU A 246 -37.09 31.68 11.43
CA LEU A 246 -36.34 30.44 11.50
C LEU A 246 -36.74 29.64 12.74
N GLN A 247 -37.23 28.41 12.52
CA GLN A 247 -37.66 27.49 13.57
C GLN A 247 -36.64 26.36 13.73
N VAL A 248 -35.50 26.65 14.36
CA VAL A 248 -34.41 25.68 14.57
C VAL A 248 -34.03 25.66 16.05
N HIS A 249 -34.11 24.48 16.65
CA HIS A 249 -33.69 24.21 18.02
C HIS A 249 -32.42 23.38 18.02
N LEU A 250 -31.34 23.94 18.58
CA LEU A 250 -30.08 23.24 18.83
C LEU A 250 -29.98 22.93 20.32
N GLU A 251 -29.83 21.65 20.64
CA GLU A 251 -29.59 21.14 21.99
C GLU A 251 -28.22 20.45 22.03
N ILE A 252 -27.35 20.88 22.95
CA ILE A 252 -26.03 20.29 23.15
C ILE A 252 -25.95 19.82 24.61
N GLU A 253 -25.61 18.55 24.79
CA GLU A 253 -25.43 17.93 26.11
C GLU A 253 -23.98 17.44 26.27
N GLY A 254 -23.43 17.58 27.48
CA GLY A 254 -22.06 17.14 27.79
C GLY A 254 -20.96 18.09 27.33
N GLU A 255 -21.19 19.41 27.38
CA GLU A 255 -20.22 20.43 26.92
C GLU A 255 -18.85 20.32 27.63
N GLU A 256 -18.76 19.68 28.80
CA GLU A 256 -17.49 19.40 29.49
C GLU A 256 -16.53 18.48 28.71
N TYR A 257 -17.02 17.76 27.70
CA TYR A 257 -16.22 16.88 26.85
C TYR A 257 -15.76 17.52 25.53
N GLU A 258 -16.10 18.80 25.28
CA GLU A 258 -15.87 19.47 23.98
C GLU A 258 -14.40 19.50 23.53
N ASP A 259 -13.48 19.63 24.48
CA ASP A 259 -12.03 19.67 24.22
C ASP A 259 -11.36 18.28 24.30
N GLN A 260 -12.07 17.26 24.76
CA GLN A 260 -11.53 15.91 24.98
C GLN A 260 -11.75 15.00 23.77
N HIS A 261 -12.87 15.20 23.08
CA HIS A 261 -13.28 14.33 21.99
C HIS A 261 -12.84 14.85 20.64
N MET A 262 -12.20 13.97 19.87
CA MET A 262 -11.72 14.27 18.53
C MET A 262 -12.65 13.67 17.49
N ILE A 263 -13.04 14.47 16.49
CA ILE A 263 -13.89 14.04 15.37
C ILE A 263 -13.30 14.45 14.02
N PRO A 264 -13.71 13.80 12.92
CA PRO A 264 -13.35 14.25 11.58
C PRO A 264 -13.86 15.69 11.34
N PRO A 265 -13.05 16.56 10.73
CA PRO A 265 -13.46 17.92 10.44
C PRO A 265 -14.62 17.97 9.43
N LEU A 266 -15.45 18.99 9.57
CA LEU A 266 -16.60 19.29 8.71
C LEU A 266 -17.69 18.20 8.68
N LEU A 267 -17.76 17.33 9.69
CA LEU A 267 -18.70 16.22 9.75
C LEU A 267 -20.11 16.68 10.14
N PHE A 268 -20.27 17.29 11.31
CA PHE A 268 -21.58 17.67 11.84
C PHE A 268 -22.13 18.89 11.11
N ILE A 269 -21.29 19.89 10.81
CA ILE A 269 -21.73 21.00 9.97
C ILE A 269 -22.29 20.55 8.62
N SER A 270 -21.73 19.51 7.98
CA SER A 270 -22.26 19.01 6.71
C SER A 270 -23.69 18.45 6.85
N LEU A 271 -24.02 17.86 8.01
CA LEU A 271 -25.38 17.43 8.33
C LEU A 271 -26.29 18.64 8.56
N VAL A 272 -25.82 19.62 9.31
CA VAL A 272 -26.57 20.86 9.56
C VAL A 272 -26.82 21.63 8.25
N GLU A 273 -25.84 21.77 7.37
CA GLU A 273 -26.00 22.40 6.05
C GLU A 273 -27.05 21.68 5.20
N ASN A 274 -27.09 20.34 5.26
CA ASN A 274 -28.13 19.56 4.58
C ASN A 274 -29.53 19.92 5.09
N ILE A 275 -29.70 20.12 6.39
CA ILE A 275 -30.99 20.54 6.98
C ILE A 275 -31.42 21.90 6.41
N PHE A 276 -30.54 22.90 6.40
CA PHE A 276 -30.90 24.22 5.85
C PHE A 276 -31.14 24.21 4.34
N LYS A 277 -30.44 23.33 3.62
CA LYS A 277 -30.57 23.19 2.17
C LYS A 277 -31.87 22.51 1.78
N TYR A 278 -32.19 21.38 2.39
CA TYR A 278 -33.28 20.49 1.96
C TYR A 278 -34.49 20.49 2.91
N GLY A 279 -34.31 20.89 4.16
CA GLY A 279 -35.37 20.99 5.16
C GLY A 279 -36.15 22.29 5.09
N ASP A 280 -37.43 22.22 5.45
CA ASP A 280 -38.30 23.39 5.58
C ASP A 280 -38.11 24.04 6.97
N VAL A 281 -37.16 24.96 7.04
CA VAL A 281 -36.74 25.61 8.29
C VAL A 281 -37.69 26.73 8.77
N TYR A 282 -38.83 26.92 8.10
CA TYR A 282 -39.80 27.99 8.39
C TYR A 282 -41.13 27.49 8.95
N ASP A 283 -41.34 26.18 9.00
CA ASP A 283 -42.59 25.61 9.46
C ASP A 283 -42.72 25.72 10.99
N ASN A 284 -43.55 26.66 11.45
CA ASN A 284 -43.87 26.82 12.88
C ASN A 284 -44.57 25.60 13.49
N SER A 285 -45.21 24.75 12.69
CA SER A 285 -45.89 23.54 13.18
C SER A 285 -44.94 22.35 13.34
N GLN A 286 -43.80 22.38 12.64
CA GLN A 286 -42.78 21.33 12.66
C GLN A 286 -41.38 21.95 12.67
N PRO A 287 -40.93 22.48 13.82
CA PRO A 287 -39.60 23.06 13.92
C PRO A 287 -38.51 22.01 13.69
N VAL A 288 -37.35 22.45 13.22
CA VAL A 288 -36.16 21.62 13.12
C VAL A 288 -35.58 21.39 14.50
N HIS A 289 -35.28 20.14 14.83
CA HIS A 289 -34.56 19.79 16.05
C HIS A 289 -33.21 19.17 15.71
N ILE A 290 -32.16 19.66 16.35
CA ILE A 290 -30.80 19.14 16.27
C ILE A 290 -30.34 18.90 17.70
N ARG A 291 -29.98 17.66 18.02
CA ARG A 291 -29.44 17.27 19.33
C ARG A 291 -28.06 16.65 19.15
N ILE A 292 -27.10 17.12 19.94
CA ILE A 292 -25.74 16.57 19.99
C ILE A 292 -25.43 16.21 21.44
N CYS A 293 -25.19 14.94 21.72
CA CYS A 293 -24.85 14.48 23.06
C CYS A 293 -23.40 13.97 23.09
N LEU A 294 -22.61 14.52 24.00
CA LEU A 294 -21.25 14.09 24.29
C LEU A 294 -21.26 13.29 25.60
N SER A 295 -20.68 12.09 25.58
CA SER A 295 -20.57 11.23 26.77
C SER A 295 -19.15 10.71 26.95
N GLU A 296 -18.87 10.02 28.05
CA GLU A 296 -17.58 9.38 28.29
C GLU A 296 -17.24 8.27 27.26
N THR A 297 -18.23 7.73 26.55
CA THR A 297 -18.04 6.53 25.70
C THR A 297 -18.37 6.73 24.23
N GLU A 298 -19.23 7.69 23.91
CA GLU A 298 -19.72 7.93 22.55
C GLU A 298 -20.16 9.38 22.34
N ILE A 299 -20.26 9.73 21.05
CA ILE A 299 -20.79 10.99 20.57
C ILE A 299 -22.01 10.65 19.71
N SER A 300 -23.16 11.27 19.99
CA SER A 300 -24.36 11.11 19.18
C SER A 300 -24.80 12.43 18.55
N PHE A 301 -25.26 12.35 17.31
CA PHE A 301 -25.91 13.43 16.58
C PHE A 301 -27.28 12.93 16.12
N TYR A 302 -28.31 13.70 16.46
CA TYR A 302 -29.68 13.48 16.05
C TYR A 302 -30.20 14.74 15.35
N SER A 303 -30.91 14.57 14.25
CA SER A 303 -31.70 15.66 13.70
C SER A 303 -33.01 15.19 13.08
N GLU A 304 -34.04 16.02 13.22
CA GLU A 304 -35.30 15.89 12.51
C GLU A 304 -35.68 17.21 11.87
N ASN A 305 -36.10 17.17 10.61
CA ASN A 305 -36.56 18.35 9.89
C ASN A 305 -37.67 18.00 8.90
N PRO A 306 -38.70 18.85 8.73
CA PRO A 306 -39.66 18.69 7.63
C PRO A 306 -38.93 18.85 6.28
N LYS A 307 -39.40 18.18 5.23
CA LYS A 307 -38.84 18.30 3.87
C LYS A 307 -39.43 19.49 3.11
N LYS A 308 -38.58 20.22 2.38
CA LYS A 308 -39.04 21.20 1.39
C LYS A 308 -39.77 20.51 0.24
N ALA A 309 -40.94 21.05 -0.11
CA ALA A 309 -41.68 20.70 -1.32
C ALA A 309 -41.03 21.34 -2.57
N THR A 310 -39.90 20.79 -3.05
CA THR A 310 -39.25 21.26 -4.30
C THR A 310 -39.18 20.17 -5.37
N PRO A 311 -39.32 20.50 -6.69
CA PRO A 311 -39.67 19.51 -7.72
C PRO A 311 -38.51 18.69 -8.32
N ASN A 312 -37.24 18.93 -7.96
CA ASN A 312 -36.09 18.27 -8.60
C ASN A 312 -35.12 17.65 -7.57
N TYR A 313 -35.47 16.45 -7.11
CA TYR A 313 -34.70 15.62 -6.19
C TYR A 313 -33.86 14.56 -6.94
N THR A 314 -32.81 14.98 -7.65
CA THR A 314 -31.87 14.02 -8.29
C THR A 314 -30.44 14.11 -7.78
N GLN A 315 -30.10 15.06 -6.90
CA GLN A 315 -28.71 15.25 -6.41
C GLN A 315 -28.51 15.21 -4.88
N GLY A 316 -29.57 14.98 -4.08
CA GLY A 316 -29.50 15.04 -2.60
C GLY A 316 -28.66 13.94 -1.93
N GLY A 317 -28.51 12.78 -2.56
CA GLY A 317 -27.85 11.61 -1.94
C GLY A 317 -26.32 11.63 -1.94
N LEU A 318 -25.67 12.53 -2.68
CA LEU A 318 -24.20 12.56 -2.80
C LEU A 318 -23.53 13.01 -1.49
N GLY A 319 -24.12 13.97 -0.77
CA GLY A 319 -23.56 14.50 0.49
C GLY A 319 -23.56 13.46 1.60
N LEU A 320 -24.71 12.83 1.86
CA LEU A 320 -24.85 11.81 2.90
C LEU A 320 -24.02 10.55 2.58
N LYS A 321 -23.96 10.16 1.30
CA LYS A 321 -23.10 9.05 0.86
C LYS A 321 -21.62 9.36 1.05
N ASN A 322 -21.20 10.61 0.86
CA ASN A 322 -19.83 11.02 1.15
C ASN A 322 -19.51 10.96 2.64
N ILE A 323 -20.44 11.41 3.49
CA ILE A 323 -20.33 11.30 4.95
C ILE A 323 -20.22 9.83 5.36
N GLU A 324 -21.10 8.96 4.87
CA GLU A 324 -21.06 7.53 5.19
C GLU A 324 -19.73 6.88 4.75
N ASN A 325 -19.23 7.21 3.55
CA ASN A 325 -17.94 6.72 3.08
C ASN A 325 -16.78 7.22 3.95
N GLN A 326 -16.79 8.50 4.34
CA GLN A 326 -15.79 9.09 5.22
C GLN A 326 -15.79 8.39 6.60
N LEU A 327 -16.97 8.19 7.18
CA LEU A 327 -17.13 7.45 8.44
C LEU A 327 -16.62 6.03 8.33
N ARG A 328 -16.91 5.33 7.23
CA ARG A 328 -16.43 3.96 6.98
C ARG A 328 -14.91 3.87 6.84
N ILE A 329 -14.25 4.91 6.33
CA ILE A 329 -12.78 4.95 6.26
C ILE A 329 -12.16 5.11 7.67
N ILE A 330 -12.78 5.94 8.52
CA ILE A 330 -12.22 6.32 9.82
C ILE A 330 -12.59 5.30 10.91
N TYR A 331 -13.87 4.96 11.01
CA TYR A 331 -14.45 4.11 12.04
C TYR A 331 -14.64 2.66 11.59
N LYS A 332 -14.35 2.33 10.33
CA LYS A 332 -14.58 1.00 9.73
C LYS A 332 -16.05 0.59 9.82
N SER A 333 -16.38 -0.34 10.71
CA SER A 333 -17.74 -0.80 10.98
C SER A 333 -18.21 -0.44 12.39
N ASN A 334 -17.44 0.36 13.12
CA ASN A 334 -17.72 0.75 14.50
C ASN A 334 -18.37 2.14 14.53
N PHE A 335 -19.51 2.30 13.87
CA PHE A 335 -20.37 3.49 13.94
C PHE A 335 -21.79 3.10 13.52
N SER A 336 -22.79 3.87 13.93
CA SER A 336 -24.15 3.77 13.40
C SER A 336 -24.47 5.05 12.63
N PHE A 337 -24.99 4.93 11.41
CA PHE A 337 -25.48 6.04 10.63
C PHE A 337 -26.78 5.63 9.95
N GLU A 338 -27.89 6.13 10.46
CA GLU A 338 -29.22 5.82 9.97
C GLU A 338 -29.89 7.10 9.46
N VAL A 339 -30.48 6.97 8.28
CA VAL A 339 -31.21 8.05 7.63
C VAL A 339 -32.57 7.49 7.25
N THR A 340 -33.62 8.06 7.82
CA THR A 340 -35.01 7.63 7.58
C THR A 340 -35.87 8.81 7.15
N GLU A 341 -36.93 8.50 6.42
CA GLU A 341 -37.92 9.48 5.99
C GLU A 341 -39.31 8.93 6.31
N GLU A 342 -40.04 9.62 7.18
CA GLU A 342 -41.40 9.24 7.58
C GLU A 342 -42.28 10.49 7.67
N ASN A 343 -43.51 10.42 7.15
CA ASN A 343 -44.50 11.50 7.25
C ASN A 343 -44.01 12.90 6.82
N ASN A 344 -43.18 12.96 5.77
CA ASN A 344 -42.54 14.19 5.27
C ASN A 344 -41.50 14.82 6.24
N ILE A 345 -41.09 14.08 7.27
CA ILE A 345 -39.99 14.42 8.16
C ILE A 345 -38.79 13.56 7.79
N PHE A 346 -37.63 14.21 7.76
CA PHE A 346 -36.34 13.59 7.49
C PHE A 346 -35.55 13.46 8.79
N TYR A 347 -35.08 12.26 9.08
CA TYR A 347 -34.36 11.92 10.31
C TYR A 347 -32.93 11.49 10.00
N VAL A 348 -32.00 11.94 10.84
CA VAL A 348 -30.60 11.50 10.80
C VAL A 348 -30.16 11.14 12.20
N ASN A 349 -29.71 9.90 12.36
CA ASN A 349 -29.11 9.39 13.60
C ASN A 349 -27.68 8.97 13.31
N LEU A 350 -26.72 9.53 14.04
CA LEU A 350 -25.31 9.21 13.92
C LEU A 350 -24.73 8.97 15.31
N ASN A 351 -24.24 7.75 15.54
CA ASN A 351 -23.52 7.40 16.77
C ASN A 351 -22.08 7.02 16.43
N LEU A 352 -21.15 7.69 17.09
CA LEU A 352 -19.71 7.54 16.90
C LEU A 352 -19.07 7.06 18.21
N PRO A 353 -18.22 6.02 18.18
CA PRO A 353 -17.35 5.74 19.30
C PRO A 353 -16.27 6.82 19.40
N LEU A 354 -15.64 6.94 20.56
CA LEU A 354 -14.50 7.83 20.72
C LEU A 354 -13.31 7.35 19.88
N LEU A 355 -12.66 8.29 19.20
CA LEU A 355 -11.36 8.05 18.57
C LEU A 355 -10.28 8.10 19.66
N GLY A 356 -9.74 6.93 20.02
CA GLY A 356 -8.64 6.85 20.98
C GLY A 356 -7.38 7.56 20.49
N ASN A 357 -6.64 8.15 21.43
CA ASN A 357 -5.28 8.69 21.21
C ASN A 357 -4.29 7.64 20.69
#